data_AF-A0A2M7KQV0-F1
#
_entry.id   AF-A0A2M7KQV0-F1
#
_cell.length_a   1.000
_cell.length_b   1.000
_cell.length_c   1.000
_cell.angle_alpha   90.00
_cell.angle_beta   90.00
_cell.angle_gamma   90.00
#
_symmetry.space_group_name_H-M   'P 1'
#
loop_
_entity.id
_entity.type
_entity.pdbx_description
1 polymer ?
#
loop_
_entity_poly.entity_id
_entity_poly.type
_entity_poly.pdbx_seq_one_letter_code
_entity_poly.pdbx_strand_id
1 'polypeptide(L)'
;MDAAIGPYEMSDLALLGIPEAVPASNETWRQLQELMLRELGLLSIGRGGDDPRVSCREFVLGAEDVPQLLYTVQTALSLVEARNRDLESRRTPGILYRAGDLPDCSMCQPTDEAIAVLNRHFLENGVGYQYENGQIIRVDSELLHSTVVRPAIHLLRDSGFAVANSEYLQAHEHYLAGNYADTLTWALKAFESTMKTICDKRGWPYATRDAAAKLLEVCFDNALIPARLQSHFCALRATLEAGLPSVRNQPGAAHGAGSQPVTIPRHIAGYALHLAGANIVLLVEADRTLG
;
A
#
# COMPACT_ATOMS: atom_id res chain seq x y z
N MET A 1 16.74 9.36 -24.05
CA MET A 1 16.05 8.99 -22.80
C MET A 1 15.49 7.59 -23.00
N ASP A 2 16.27 6.57 -22.69
CA ASP A 2 15.88 5.15 -22.69
C ASP A 2 16.88 4.49 -21.72
N ALA A 3 16.50 4.20 -20.48
CA ALA A 3 15.78 3.01 -19.97
C ALA A 3 16.77 1.92 -19.52
N ALA A 4 16.72 1.64 -18.21
CA ALA A 4 17.58 0.70 -17.50
C ALA A 4 17.36 -0.74 -17.98
N ILE A 5 18.17 -1.19 -18.93
CA ILE A 5 19.05 -2.38 -18.94
C ILE A 5 20.13 -2.00 -19.98
N GLY A 6 21.41 -2.24 -19.69
CA GLY A 6 22.56 -1.67 -20.43
C GLY A 6 22.53 -1.81 -21.97
N PRO A 7 23.44 -1.12 -22.68
CA PRO A 7 23.40 -1.04 -24.14
C PRO A 7 23.36 -2.44 -24.76
N TYR A 8 22.45 -2.62 -25.71
CA TYR A 8 22.54 -3.72 -26.67
C TYR A 8 23.69 -3.36 -27.61
N GLU A 9 24.82 -4.02 -27.43
CA GLU A 9 25.97 -3.88 -28.32
C GLU A 9 25.81 -4.87 -29.47
N MET A 10 25.66 -4.37 -30.69
CA MET A 10 26.07 -5.11 -31.87
C MET A 10 27.54 -4.81 -32.08
N SER A 11 28.42 -5.80 -31.99
CA SER A 11 29.80 -5.60 -32.38
C SER A 11 29.88 -5.36 -33.89
N ASP A 12 30.78 -4.48 -34.34
CA ASP A 12 31.08 -4.28 -35.77
C ASP A 12 31.47 -5.60 -36.48
N LEU A 13 31.89 -6.60 -35.69
CA LEU A 13 32.25 -7.95 -36.12
C LEU A 13 31.05 -8.90 -36.27
N ALA A 14 29.93 -8.66 -35.59
CA ALA A 14 28.66 -9.37 -35.81
C ALA A 14 28.06 -9.02 -37.18
N LEU A 15 28.28 -7.78 -37.66
CA LEU A 15 28.01 -7.36 -39.04
C LEU A 15 28.87 -8.10 -40.08
N LEU A 16 29.99 -8.69 -39.65
CA LEU A 16 30.95 -9.42 -40.48
C LEU A 16 30.91 -10.95 -40.28
N GLY A 17 29.99 -11.47 -39.46
CA GLY A 17 29.77 -12.91 -39.27
C GLY A 17 30.87 -13.64 -38.47
N ILE A 18 31.66 -12.92 -37.66
CA ILE A 18 32.73 -13.51 -36.84
C ILE A 18 32.20 -13.70 -35.41
N PRO A 19 32.27 -14.91 -34.82
CA PRO A 19 31.71 -15.17 -33.51
C PRO A 19 32.62 -14.61 -32.40
N GLU A 20 32.21 -13.52 -31.79
CA GLU A 20 32.78 -13.00 -30.55
C GLU A 20 31.79 -13.21 -29.38
N ALA A 21 32.29 -13.16 -28.14
CA ALA A 21 31.48 -13.40 -26.95
C ALA A 21 30.29 -12.41 -26.89
N VAL A 22 29.08 -12.94 -26.73
CA VAL A 22 27.85 -12.14 -26.62
C VAL A 22 27.99 -11.18 -25.41
N PRO A 23 27.78 -9.86 -25.58
CA PRO A 23 27.83 -8.91 -24.48
C PRO A 23 26.95 -9.36 -23.31
N ALA A 24 27.43 -9.20 -22.08
CA ALA A 24 26.72 -9.63 -20.86
C ALA A 24 25.31 -9.02 -20.73
N SER A 25 25.07 -7.82 -21.29
CA SER A 25 23.75 -7.19 -21.35
C SER A 25 22.76 -7.99 -22.20
N ASN A 26 23.21 -8.57 -23.32
CA ASN A 26 22.39 -9.37 -24.22
C ASN A 26 22.01 -10.72 -23.59
N GLU A 27 22.85 -11.26 -22.69
CA GLU A 27 22.53 -12.45 -21.91
C GLU A 27 21.41 -12.17 -20.89
N THR A 28 21.46 -11.06 -20.16
CA THR A 28 20.42 -10.66 -19.20
C THR A 28 19.06 -10.44 -19.89
N TRP A 29 19.06 -9.83 -21.08
CA TRP A 29 17.84 -9.65 -21.87
C TRP A 29 17.23 -10.99 -22.33
N ARG A 30 18.06 -11.95 -22.73
CA ARG A 30 17.61 -13.30 -23.08
C ARG A 30 17.04 -14.04 -21.87
N GLN A 31 17.71 -13.96 -20.71
CA GLN A 31 17.21 -14.55 -19.47
C GLN A 31 15.86 -13.96 -19.05
N LEU A 32 15.69 -12.63 -19.18
CA LEU A 32 14.42 -11.97 -18.92
C LEU A 32 13.32 -12.50 -19.85
N GLN A 33 13.58 -12.58 -21.16
CA GLN A 33 12.64 -13.11 -22.14
C GLN A 33 12.24 -14.56 -21.82
N GLU A 34 13.19 -15.44 -21.52
CA GLU A 34 12.92 -16.84 -21.18
C GLU A 34 12.06 -16.97 -19.91
N LEU A 35 12.36 -16.18 -18.87
CA LEU A 35 11.57 -16.15 -17.64
C LEU A 35 10.15 -15.64 -17.89
N MET A 36 9.99 -14.57 -18.68
CA MET A 36 8.67 -14.05 -19.06
C MET A 36 7.85 -15.09 -19.81
N LEU A 37 8.41 -15.74 -20.84
CA LEU A 37 7.71 -16.76 -21.63
C LEU A 37 7.25 -17.93 -20.75
N ARG A 38 8.14 -18.39 -19.87
CA ARG A 38 7.86 -19.51 -18.96
C ARG A 38 6.78 -19.18 -17.94
N GLU A 39 6.91 -18.04 -17.25
CA GLU A 39 6.10 -17.72 -16.07
C GLU A 39 4.76 -17.07 -16.45
N LEU A 40 4.70 -16.40 -17.61
CA LEU A 40 3.45 -15.86 -18.17
C LEU A 40 2.74 -16.87 -19.09
N GLY A 41 3.35 -18.03 -19.37
CA GLY A 41 2.79 -19.06 -20.26
C GLY A 41 2.64 -18.60 -21.72
N LEU A 42 3.49 -17.69 -22.17
CA LEU A 42 3.41 -17.10 -23.51
C LEU A 42 4.30 -17.87 -24.50
N LEU A 43 3.81 -18.02 -25.73
CA LEU A 43 4.58 -18.65 -26.82
C LEU A 43 5.59 -17.68 -27.46
N SER A 44 5.33 -16.37 -27.36
CA SER A 44 6.20 -15.29 -27.86
C SER A 44 5.85 -13.98 -27.17
N ILE A 45 6.84 -13.10 -26.95
CA ILE A 45 6.64 -11.73 -26.44
C ILE A 45 7.01 -10.71 -27.53
N GLY A 46 6.06 -9.87 -27.93
CA GLY A 46 6.27 -8.83 -28.96
C GLY A 46 6.30 -9.31 -30.42
N ARG A 47 6.51 -8.39 -31.36
CA ARG A 47 6.72 -8.66 -32.79
C ARG A 47 8.19 -8.55 -33.21
N GLY A 48 9.08 -8.20 -32.26
CA GLY A 48 10.48 -7.81 -32.45
C GLY A 48 11.48 -8.85 -32.98
N GLY A 49 11.05 -10.01 -33.47
CA GLY A 49 11.96 -11.00 -34.07
C GLY A 49 12.98 -11.60 -33.07
N ASP A 50 14.19 -11.90 -33.55
CA ASP A 50 15.27 -12.58 -32.80
C ASP A 50 15.97 -11.72 -31.73
N ASP A 51 15.57 -10.46 -31.52
CA ASP A 51 16.16 -9.57 -30.51
C ASP A 51 15.37 -9.58 -29.19
N PRO A 52 15.92 -10.17 -28.11
CA PRO A 52 15.26 -10.22 -26.80
C PRO A 52 14.99 -8.84 -26.19
N ARG A 53 15.85 -7.84 -26.44
CA ARG A 53 15.67 -6.49 -25.90
C ARG A 53 14.45 -5.82 -26.50
N VAL A 54 14.35 -5.86 -27.84
CA VAL A 54 13.22 -5.25 -28.56
C VAL A 54 11.93 -5.94 -28.16
N SER A 55 11.94 -7.26 -28.10
CA SER A 55 10.81 -8.09 -27.69
C SER A 55 10.29 -7.75 -26.29
N CYS A 56 11.18 -7.69 -25.29
CA CYS A 56 10.82 -7.31 -23.92
C CYS A 56 10.32 -5.85 -23.83
N ARG A 57 10.95 -4.92 -24.56
CA ARG A 57 10.54 -3.50 -24.57
C ARG A 57 9.16 -3.31 -25.18
N GLU A 58 8.89 -3.95 -26.32
CA GLU A 58 7.56 -3.90 -26.95
C GLU A 58 6.49 -4.49 -26.05
N PHE A 59 6.81 -5.60 -25.36
CA PHE A 59 5.89 -6.21 -24.41
C PHE A 59 5.53 -5.24 -23.28
N VAL A 60 6.52 -4.58 -22.67
CA VAL A 60 6.29 -3.59 -21.60
C VAL A 60 5.47 -2.39 -22.09
N LEU A 61 5.76 -1.87 -23.29
CA LEU A 61 5.07 -0.71 -23.85
C LEU A 61 3.64 -1.03 -24.34
N GLY A 62 3.38 -2.29 -24.70
CA GLY A 62 2.08 -2.77 -25.18
C GLY A 62 1.28 -3.54 -24.12
N ALA A 63 1.73 -3.60 -22.87
CA ALA A 63 1.07 -4.39 -21.84
C ALA A 63 -0.26 -3.74 -21.41
N GLU A 64 -1.37 -4.43 -21.67
CA GLU A 64 -2.69 -4.06 -21.17
C GLU A 64 -2.98 -4.70 -19.78
N ASP A 65 -2.31 -5.81 -19.48
CA ASP A 65 -2.43 -6.53 -18.21
C ASP A 65 -1.41 -5.99 -17.18
N VAL A 66 -1.93 -5.27 -16.18
CA VAL A 66 -1.13 -4.65 -15.11
C VAL A 66 -0.34 -5.69 -14.30
N PRO A 67 -0.93 -6.79 -13.79
CA PRO A 67 -0.16 -7.87 -13.17
C PRO A 67 1.03 -8.37 -14.01
N GLN A 68 0.85 -8.58 -15.31
CA GLN A 68 1.93 -9.06 -16.20
C GLN A 68 3.03 -8.01 -16.37
N LEU A 69 2.64 -6.74 -16.51
CA LEU A 69 3.57 -5.61 -16.57
C LEU A 69 4.41 -5.52 -15.29
N LEU A 70 3.77 -5.56 -14.12
CA LEU A 70 4.45 -5.48 -12.82
C LEU A 70 5.39 -6.68 -12.62
N TYR A 71 4.95 -7.89 -12.97
CA TYR A 71 5.81 -9.08 -12.94
C TYR A 71 7.06 -8.90 -13.81
N THR A 72 6.89 -8.36 -15.02
CA THR A 72 7.99 -8.15 -15.96
C THR A 72 9.00 -7.13 -15.42
N VAL A 73 8.53 -6.00 -14.89
CA VAL A 73 9.36 -4.96 -14.28
C VAL A 73 10.10 -5.51 -13.05
N GLN A 74 9.43 -6.29 -12.21
CA GLN A 74 10.05 -6.91 -11.03
C GLN A 74 11.18 -7.86 -11.44
N THR A 75 10.90 -8.78 -12.38
CA THR A 75 11.87 -9.76 -12.86
C THR A 75 13.09 -9.09 -13.47
N ALA A 76 12.88 -8.04 -14.27
CA ALA A 76 13.97 -7.27 -14.86
C ALA A 76 14.91 -6.67 -13.81
N LEU A 77 14.35 -6.01 -12.78
CA LEU A 77 15.15 -5.41 -11.71
C LEU A 77 15.85 -6.45 -10.84
N SER A 78 15.17 -7.57 -10.54
CA SER A 78 15.75 -8.67 -9.77
C SER A 78 16.96 -9.30 -10.47
N LEU A 79 16.90 -9.45 -11.79
CA LEU A 79 18.03 -9.94 -12.59
C LEU A 79 19.22 -8.97 -12.56
N VAL A 80 18.96 -7.67 -12.63
CA VAL A 80 19.99 -6.63 -12.53
C VAL A 80 20.66 -6.66 -11.15
N GLU A 81 19.89 -6.75 -10.07
CA GLU A 81 20.42 -6.87 -8.70
C GLU A 81 21.22 -8.17 -8.49
N ALA A 82 20.75 -9.30 -9.04
CA ALA A 82 21.48 -10.57 -8.99
C ALA A 82 22.82 -10.49 -9.74
N ARG A 83 22.83 -9.85 -10.92
CA ARG A 83 24.04 -9.68 -11.72
C ARG A 83 25.05 -8.76 -11.02
N ASN A 84 24.60 -7.66 -10.43
CA ASN A 84 25.49 -6.76 -9.71
C ASN A 84 26.10 -7.41 -8.47
N ARG A 85 25.33 -8.21 -7.72
CA ARG A 85 25.87 -9.01 -6.61
C ARG A 85 26.92 -10.04 -7.07
N ASP A 86 26.68 -10.71 -8.20
CA ASP A 86 27.67 -11.63 -8.79
C ASP A 86 28.96 -10.89 -9.18
N LEU A 87 28.85 -9.73 -9.84
CA LEU A 87 30.01 -8.90 -10.20
C LEU A 87 30.77 -8.40 -8.97
N GLU A 88 30.07 -7.95 -7.93
CA GLU A 88 30.68 -7.54 -6.66
C GLU A 88 31.37 -8.71 -5.94
N SER A 89 30.77 -9.90 -5.95
CA SER A 89 31.37 -11.09 -5.35
C SER A 89 32.64 -11.57 -6.05
N ARG A 90 32.75 -11.30 -7.36
CA ARG A 90 33.91 -11.60 -8.20
C ARG A 90 35.00 -10.54 -8.11
N ARG A 91 34.74 -9.37 -7.48
CA ARG A 91 35.77 -8.36 -7.25
C ARG A 91 36.80 -8.89 -6.26
N THR A 92 38.02 -9.11 -6.75
CA THR A 92 39.16 -9.40 -5.90
C THR A 92 39.59 -8.12 -5.17
N PRO A 93 39.64 -8.10 -3.82
CA PRO A 93 40.13 -6.92 -3.10
C PRO A 93 41.58 -6.63 -3.49
N GLY A 94 41.86 -5.44 -4.03
CA GLY A 94 43.22 -4.97 -4.34
C GLY A 94 43.62 -4.96 -5.81
N ILE A 95 42.78 -5.40 -6.75
CA ILE A 95 43.03 -5.21 -8.19
C ILE A 95 42.31 -3.93 -8.66
N LEU A 96 43.06 -2.83 -8.80
CA LEU A 96 42.61 -1.62 -9.48
C LEU A 96 42.57 -1.92 -10.99
N TYR A 97 41.41 -2.33 -11.51
CA TYR A 97 41.16 -2.25 -12.94
C TYR A 97 41.30 -0.78 -13.36
N ARG A 98 42.21 -0.49 -14.32
CA ARG A 98 42.28 0.83 -14.95
C ARG A 98 40.91 1.11 -15.57
N ALA A 99 40.39 2.31 -15.35
CA ALA A 99 39.10 2.79 -15.84
C ALA A 99 38.97 2.88 -17.39
N GLY A 100 39.78 2.14 -18.16
CA GLY A 100 39.80 2.12 -19.61
C GLY A 100 39.33 0.81 -20.26
N ASP A 101 38.99 -0.23 -19.47
CA ASP A 101 38.56 -1.54 -20.00
C ASP A 101 37.05 -1.81 -19.79
N LEU A 102 36.29 -0.82 -19.32
CA LEU A 102 34.84 -0.91 -19.24
C LEU A 102 34.27 -0.53 -20.62
N PRO A 103 33.38 -1.34 -21.22
CA PRO A 103 32.68 -0.97 -22.44
C PRO A 103 32.05 0.41 -22.27
N ASP A 104 32.08 1.21 -23.33
CA ASP A 104 31.66 2.61 -23.37
C ASP A 104 30.14 2.72 -23.09
N CYS A 105 29.73 2.57 -21.83
CA CYS A 105 28.34 2.73 -21.42
C CYS A 105 28.03 4.23 -21.35
N SER A 106 27.47 4.75 -22.45
CA SER A 106 27.04 6.14 -22.58
C SER A 106 26.11 6.61 -21.44
N MET A 107 25.46 5.69 -20.74
CA MET A 107 24.76 5.94 -19.47
C MET A 107 24.82 4.72 -18.53
N CYS A 108 25.72 4.75 -17.54
CA CYS A 108 25.76 3.80 -16.44
C CYS A 108 25.13 4.45 -15.19
N GLN A 109 23.87 4.12 -14.87
CA GLN A 109 23.24 4.56 -13.60
C GLN A 109 23.33 3.45 -12.54
N PRO A 110 23.63 3.77 -11.26
CA PRO A 110 23.56 2.81 -10.16
C PRO A 110 22.17 2.18 -10.03
N THR A 111 22.10 0.91 -9.66
CA THR A 111 20.83 0.19 -9.47
C THR A 111 19.93 0.86 -8.44
N ASP A 112 20.50 1.32 -7.32
CA ASP A 112 19.74 2.01 -6.27
C ASP A 112 19.10 3.30 -6.79
N GLU A 113 19.79 4.03 -7.67
CA GLU A 113 19.25 5.24 -8.30
C GLU A 113 18.11 4.89 -9.27
N ALA A 114 18.25 3.80 -10.03
CA ALA A 114 17.20 3.30 -10.91
C ALA A 114 15.92 2.94 -10.14
N ILE A 115 16.07 2.24 -9.01
CA ILE A 115 14.97 1.84 -8.12
C ILE A 115 14.31 3.08 -7.50
N ALA A 116 15.11 4.05 -7.04
CA ALA A 116 14.60 5.30 -6.48
C ALA A 116 13.78 6.10 -7.52
N VAL A 117 14.25 6.16 -8.77
CA VAL A 117 13.53 6.82 -9.87
C VAL A 117 12.22 6.08 -10.18
N LEU A 118 12.23 4.75 -10.25
CA LEU A 118 11.02 3.96 -10.48
C LEU A 118 9.98 4.20 -9.37
N ASN A 119 10.39 4.09 -8.11
CA ASN A 119 9.50 4.29 -6.97
C ASN A 119 8.95 5.71 -6.91
N ARG A 120 9.77 6.71 -7.24
CA ARG A 120 9.30 8.09 -7.38
C ARG A 120 8.23 8.20 -8.46
N HIS A 121 8.42 7.59 -9.63
CA HIS A 121 7.42 7.62 -10.70
C HIS A 121 6.14 6.86 -10.34
N PHE A 122 6.24 5.72 -9.66
CA PHE A 122 5.06 5.00 -9.14
C PHE A 122 4.27 5.86 -8.16
N LEU A 123 4.96 6.63 -7.31
CA LEU A 123 4.33 7.57 -6.39
C LEU A 123 3.70 8.76 -7.10
N GLU A 124 4.44 9.43 -7.99
CA GLU A 124 3.98 10.60 -8.75
C GLU A 124 2.76 10.31 -9.63
N ASN A 125 2.69 9.10 -10.20
CA ASN A 125 1.58 8.66 -11.04
C ASN A 125 0.49 7.90 -10.27
N GLY A 126 0.61 7.77 -8.94
CA GLY A 126 -0.41 7.13 -8.11
C GLY A 126 -0.66 5.66 -8.43
N VAL A 127 0.36 4.93 -8.90
CA VAL A 127 0.25 3.53 -9.36
C VAL A 127 -0.11 2.59 -8.20
N GLY A 128 0.24 2.95 -6.95
CA GLY A 128 -0.11 2.17 -5.75
C GLY A 128 0.81 0.98 -5.48
N TYR A 129 2.01 0.97 -6.07
CA TYR A 129 3.04 -0.05 -5.88
C TYR A 129 4.41 0.59 -5.60
N GLN A 130 5.31 -0.18 -5.03
CA GLN A 130 6.70 0.19 -4.76
C GLN A 130 7.59 -1.04 -4.94
N TYR A 131 8.75 -0.87 -5.57
CA TYR A 131 9.80 -1.88 -5.58
C TYR A 131 10.63 -1.80 -4.30
N GLU A 132 10.70 -2.89 -3.55
CA GLU A 132 11.49 -3.01 -2.33
C GLU A 132 12.00 -4.45 -2.18
N ASN A 133 13.29 -4.61 -1.91
CA ASN A 133 13.94 -5.91 -1.63
C ASN A 133 13.69 -7.01 -2.68
N GLY A 134 13.82 -6.69 -3.97
CA GLY A 134 13.62 -7.69 -5.04
C GLY A 134 12.16 -7.91 -5.45
N GLN A 135 11.22 -7.18 -4.86
CA GLN A 135 9.78 -7.42 -5.08
C GLN A 135 9.03 -6.10 -5.27
N ILE A 136 8.02 -6.12 -6.14
CA ILE A 136 7.02 -5.06 -6.21
C ILE A 136 5.95 -5.36 -5.16
N ILE A 137 5.87 -4.49 -4.17
CA ILE A 137 4.92 -4.54 -3.07
C ILE A 137 3.82 -3.53 -3.35
N ARG A 138 2.57 -3.91 -3.08
CA ARG A 138 1.45 -2.97 -3.13
C ARG A 138 1.54 -2.00 -1.95
N VAL A 139 1.43 -0.71 -2.21
CA VAL A 139 1.42 0.32 -1.19
C VAL A 139 -0.04 0.60 -0.81
N ASP A 140 -0.43 0.02 0.33
CA ASP A 140 -1.80 -0.26 0.80
C ASP A 140 -2.80 0.89 0.95
N SER A 141 -2.47 2.13 0.55
CA SER A 141 -3.47 3.21 0.58
C SER A 141 -4.68 2.88 -0.30
N GLU A 142 -4.49 2.10 -1.37
CA GLU A 142 -5.59 1.67 -2.25
C GLU A 142 -6.23 0.35 -1.79
N LEU A 143 -5.46 -0.61 -1.26
CA LEU A 143 -6.01 -1.88 -0.76
C LEU A 143 -6.90 -1.63 0.45
N LEU A 144 -6.42 -0.92 1.48
CA LEU A 144 -7.23 -0.57 2.66
C LEU A 144 -8.46 0.26 2.28
N HIS A 145 -8.31 1.16 1.29
CA HIS A 145 -9.46 1.89 0.76
C HIS A 145 -10.46 0.94 0.08
N SER A 146 -10.00 -0.03 -0.70
CA SER A 146 -10.87 -0.98 -1.41
C SER A 146 -11.53 -2.04 -0.52
N THR A 147 -10.87 -2.50 0.55
CA THR A 147 -11.32 -3.62 1.39
C THR A 147 -11.96 -3.19 2.70
N VAL A 148 -11.70 -1.97 3.17
CA VAL A 148 -12.25 -1.46 4.44
C VAL A 148 -13.09 -0.21 4.23
N VAL A 149 -12.54 0.82 3.57
CA VAL A 149 -13.22 2.13 3.46
C VAL A 149 -14.40 2.08 2.49
N ARG A 150 -14.22 1.52 1.28
CA ARG A 150 -15.29 1.38 0.29
C ARG A 150 -16.45 0.51 0.81
N PRO A 151 -16.22 -0.67 1.42
CA PRO A 151 -17.29 -1.44 2.04
C PRO A 151 -18.00 -0.67 3.14
N ALA A 152 -17.26 0.00 4.04
CA ALA A 152 -17.87 0.81 5.10
C ALA A 152 -18.78 1.90 4.54
N ILE A 153 -18.30 2.71 3.59
CA ILE A 153 -19.10 3.77 2.95
C ILE A 153 -20.29 3.17 2.19
N HIS A 154 -20.11 2.04 1.51
CA HIS A 154 -21.20 1.39 0.77
C HIS A 154 -22.32 0.94 1.72
N LEU A 155 -21.97 0.30 2.84
CA LEU A 155 -22.91 -0.14 3.87
C LEU A 155 -23.59 1.05 4.56
N LEU A 156 -22.85 2.13 4.84
CA LEU A 156 -23.38 3.33 5.49
C LEU A 156 -24.28 4.19 4.57
N ARG A 157 -24.24 3.97 3.25
CA ARG A 157 -25.15 4.65 2.30
C ARG A 157 -26.57 4.08 2.33
N ASP A 158 -26.78 2.93 2.96
CA ASP A 158 -28.11 2.36 3.13
C ASP A 158 -29.03 3.26 3.95
N SER A 159 -30.34 3.09 3.73
CA SER A 159 -31.36 3.81 4.49
C SER A 159 -31.17 3.62 6.00
N GLY A 160 -31.00 4.74 6.71
CA GLY A 160 -30.85 4.81 8.15
C GLY A 160 -29.45 5.21 8.64
N PHE A 161 -28.38 4.99 7.87
CA PHE A 161 -27.01 5.24 8.31
C PHE A 161 -26.40 6.57 7.82
N ALA A 162 -27.22 7.48 7.27
CA ALA A 162 -26.75 8.71 6.65
C ALA A 162 -25.88 9.60 7.56
N VAL A 163 -26.22 9.67 8.86
CA VAL A 163 -25.44 10.43 9.85
C VAL A 163 -24.05 9.80 10.04
N ALA A 164 -24.00 8.49 10.30
CA ALA A 164 -22.75 7.75 10.43
C ALA A 164 -21.88 7.83 9.17
N ASN A 165 -22.49 7.79 7.97
CA ASN A 165 -21.80 7.99 6.70
C ASN A 165 -21.14 9.37 6.62
N SER A 166 -21.90 10.44 6.94
CA SER A 166 -21.40 11.81 6.91
C SER A 166 -20.23 11.99 7.88
N GLU A 167 -20.33 11.44 9.08
CA GLU A 167 -19.28 11.53 10.09
C GLU A 167 -18.02 10.75 9.70
N TYR A 168 -18.19 9.59 9.06
CA TYR A 168 -17.06 8.79 8.60
C TYR A 168 -16.32 9.47 7.43
N LEU A 169 -17.06 10.07 6.50
CA LEU A 169 -16.48 10.89 5.43
C LEU A 169 -15.73 12.10 5.99
N GLN A 170 -16.30 12.78 6.99
CA GLN A 170 -15.64 13.89 7.67
C GLN A 170 -14.32 13.46 8.33
N ALA A 171 -14.28 12.27 8.93
CA ALA A 171 -13.05 11.71 9.49
C ALA A 171 -11.95 11.54 8.42
N HIS A 172 -12.31 11.06 7.23
CA HIS A 172 -11.38 10.97 6.09
C HIS A 172 -10.91 12.34 5.60
N GLU A 173 -11.77 13.36 5.57
CA GLU A 173 -11.38 14.72 5.21
C GLU A 173 -10.34 15.29 6.19
N HIS A 174 -10.58 15.13 7.50
CA HIS A 174 -9.62 15.54 8.52
C HIS A 174 -8.29 14.79 8.41
N TYR A 175 -8.33 13.50 8.05
CA TYR A 175 -7.12 12.70 7.86
C TYR A 175 -6.28 13.24 6.69
N LEU A 176 -6.93 13.55 5.56
CA LEU A 176 -6.28 14.12 4.38
C LEU A 176 -5.73 15.53 4.64
N ALA A 177 -6.41 16.31 5.49
CA ALA A 177 -5.97 17.64 5.90
C ALA A 177 -4.82 17.63 6.94
N GLY A 178 -4.41 16.45 7.43
CA GLY A 178 -3.38 16.33 8.49
C GLY A 178 -3.90 16.61 9.90
N ASN A 179 -5.22 16.77 10.07
CA ASN A 179 -5.88 17.04 11.35
C ASN A 179 -6.18 15.72 12.09
N TYR A 180 -5.14 15.10 12.63
CA TYR A 180 -5.21 13.73 13.16
C TYR A 180 -6.04 13.57 14.44
N ALA A 181 -6.07 14.58 15.32
CA ALA A 181 -6.94 14.55 16.50
C ALA A 181 -8.43 14.59 16.12
N ASP A 182 -8.77 15.42 15.15
CA ASP A 182 -10.13 15.49 14.61
C ASP A 182 -10.50 14.20 13.86
N THR A 183 -9.55 13.59 13.15
CA THR A 183 -9.75 12.28 12.50
C THR A 183 -10.28 11.25 13.49
N LEU A 184 -9.64 11.13 14.67
CA LEU A 184 -10.07 10.18 15.70
C LEU A 184 -11.43 10.55 16.28
N THR A 185 -11.66 11.85 16.51
CA THR A 185 -12.92 12.37 17.04
C THR A 185 -14.10 12.04 16.11
N TRP A 186 -13.95 12.29 14.81
CA TRP A 186 -15.01 12.00 13.83
C TRP A 186 -15.17 10.50 13.55
N ALA A 187 -14.09 9.73 13.60
CA ALA A 187 -14.18 8.27 13.51
C ALA A 187 -14.93 7.68 14.72
N LEU A 188 -14.72 8.20 15.93
CA LEU A 188 -15.49 7.82 17.12
C LEU A 188 -16.98 8.15 16.97
N LYS A 189 -17.30 9.36 16.47
CA LYS A 189 -18.69 9.77 16.21
C LYS A 189 -19.38 8.82 15.22
N ALA A 190 -18.72 8.53 14.09
CA ALA A 190 -19.26 7.60 13.10
C ALA A 190 -19.54 6.21 13.70
N PHE A 191 -18.63 5.73 14.55
CA PHE A 191 -18.79 4.46 15.27
C PHE A 191 -19.99 4.49 16.23
N GLU A 192 -20.13 5.55 17.03
CA GLU A 192 -21.29 5.76 17.92
C GLU A 192 -22.61 5.86 17.14
N SER A 193 -22.65 6.68 16.10
CA SER A 193 -23.84 6.86 15.26
C SER A 193 -24.27 5.56 14.59
N THR A 194 -23.31 4.73 14.17
CA THR A 194 -23.61 3.38 13.64
C THR A 194 -24.35 2.53 14.67
N MET A 195 -23.85 2.46 15.91
CA MET A 195 -24.52 1.70 16.98
C MET A 195 -25.88 2.30 17.34
N LYS A 196 -26.00 3.63 17.43
CA LYS A 196 -27.28 4.32 17.71
C LYS A 196 -28.33 4.00 16.65
N THR A 197 -27.96 4.05 15.37
CA THR A 197 -28.86 3.67 14.28
C THR A 197 -29.31 2.22 14.37
N ILE A 198 -28.42 1.28 14.74
CA ILE A 198 -28.79 -0.12 14.93
C ILE A 198 -29.78 -0.26 16.10
N CYS A 199 -29.49 0.38 17.24
CA CYS A 199 -30.40 0.39 18.38
C CYS A 199 -31.78 0.96 18.01
N ASP A 200 -31.83 2.08 17.27
CA ASP A 200 -33.08 2.69 16.80
C ASP A 200 -33.87 1.72 15.89
N LYS A 201 -33.19 1.08 14.93
CA LYS A 201 -33.80 0.10 14.01
C LYS A 201 -34.38 -1.11 14.75
N ARG A 202 -33.69 -1.55 15.80
CA ARG A 202 -34.04 -2.74 16.59
C ARG A 202 -34.97 -2.45 17.76
N GLY A 203 -35.24 -1.18 18.06
CA GLY A 203 -36.01 -0.76 19.23
C GLY A 203 -35.30 -1.03 20.56
N TRP A 204 -33.98 -1.11 20.56
CA TRP A 204 -33.20 -1.36 21.78
C TRP A 204 -33.06 -0.06 22.59
N PRO A 205 -33.32 -0.09 23.90
CA PRO A 205 -33.29 1.10 24.73
C PRO A 205 -31.85 1.60 24.93
N TYR A 206 -31.62 2.87 24.66
CA TYR A 206 -30.41 3.61 25.02
C TYR A 206 -30.74 5.08 25.24
N ALA A 207 -29.89 5.83 25.94
CA ALA A 207 -30.03 7.28 26.04
C ALA A 207 -29.27 7.98 24.91
N THR A 208 -29.83 9.04 24.33
CA THR A 208 -29.18 9.79 23.22
C THR A 208 -27.77 10.30 23.54
N ARG A 209 -27.50 10.54 24.84
CA ARG A 209 -26.20 10.99 25.38
C ARG A 209 -25.29 9.84 25.83
N ASP A 210 -25.70 8.59 25.66
CA ASP A 210 -24.85 7.46 25.99
C ASP A 210 -23.62 7.45 25.06
N ALA A 211 -22.46 7.29 25.68
CA ALA A 211 -21.18 7.16 25.01
C ALA A 211 -21.01 5.75 24.43
N ALA A 212 -20.03 5.58 23.54
CA ALA A 212 -19.67 4.32 22.91
C ALA A 212 -19.62 3.11 23.87
N ALA A 213 -19.14 3.28 25.11
CA ALA A 213 -19.06 2.19 26.09
C ALA A 213 -20.42 1.55 26.39
N LYS A 214 -21.45 2.36 26.63
CA LYS A 214 -22.81 1.87 26.93
C LYS A 214 -23.51 1.33 25.69
N LEU A 215 -23.29 1.93 24.53
CA LEU A 215 -23.83 1.43 23.27
C LEU A 215 -23.29 0.03 22.95
N LEU A 216 -22.00 -0.20 23.26
CA LEU A 216 -21.39 -1.53 23.15
C LEU A 216 -22.02 -2.55 24.09
N GLU A 217 -22.30 -2.17 25.35
CA GLU A 217 -23.02 -3.04 26.29
C GLU A 217 -24.37 -3.48 25.71
N VAL A 218 -25.17 -2.54 25.18
CA VAL A 218 -26.44 -2.86 24.51
C VAL A 218 -26.25 -3.84 23.34
N CYS A 219 -25.20 -3.65 22.53
CA CYS A 219 -24.89 -4.55 21.42
C CYS A 219 -24.51 -5.97 21.89
N PHE A 220 -23.80 -6.10 23.01
CA PHE A 220 -23.47 -7.41 23.60
C PHE A 220 -24.68 -8.08 24.22
N ASP A 221 -25.50 -7.33 24.97
CA ASP A 221 -26.69 -7.84 25.66
C ASP A 221 -27.73 -8.38 24.66
N ASN A 222 -27.84 -7.76 23.49
CA ASN A 222 -28.71 -8.21 22.40
C ASN A 222 -28.05 -9.20 21.43
N ALA A 223 -26.86 -9.69 21.77
CA ALA A 223 -26.09 -10.64 20.97
C ALA A 223 -25.83 -10.21 19.51
N LEU A 224 -25.80 -8.90 19.23
CA LEU A 224 -25.36 -8.36 17.93
C LEU A 224 -23.95 -8.83 17.61
N ILE A 225 -23.08 -8.80 18.62
CA ILE A 225 -21.70 -9.26 18.53
C ILE A 225 -21.40 -10.25 19.68
N PRO A 226 -20.58 -11.29 19.44
CA PRO A 226 -20.24 -12.25 20.48
C PRO A 226 -19.52 -11.60 21.68
N ALA A 227 -19.94 -11.91 22.91
CA ALA A 227 -19.34 -11.39 24.15
C ALA A 227 -17.81 -11.58 24.24
N ARG A 228 -17.27 -12.62 23.60
CA ARG A 228 -15.81 -12.86 23.53
C ARG A 228 -15.02 -11.71 22.87
N LEU A 229 -15.68 -10.82 22.11
CA LEU A 229 -15.06 -9.67 21.46
C LEU A 229 -15.07 -8.40 22.34
N GLN A 230 -15.58 -8.46 23.56
CA GLN A 230 -15.70 -7.28 24.43
C GLN A 230 -14.37 -6.56 24.66
N SER A 231 -13.28 -7.30 24.91
CA SER A 231 -11.96 -6.70 25.09
C SER A 231 -11.46 -5.97 23.83
N HIS A 232 -11.78 -6.48 22.64
CA HIS A 232 -11.42 -5.86 21.36
C HIS A 232 -12.13 -4.51 21.19
N PHE A 233 -13.44 -4.47 21.41
CA PHE A 233 -14.22 -3.24 21.27
C PHE A 233 -13.89 -2.19 22.35
N CYS A 234 -13.57 -2.64 23.57
CA CYS A 234 -13.05 -1.74 24.61
C CYS A 234 -11.73 -1.10 24.20
N ALA A 235 -10.80 -1.87 23.60
CA ALA A 235 -9.53 -1.35 23.10
C ALA A 235 -9.70 -0.41 21.90
N LEU A 236 -10.61 -0.74 20.96
CA LEU A 236 -10.99 0.15 19.86
C LEU A 236 -11.49 1.50 20.36
N ARG A 237 -12.45 1.50 21.29
CA ARG A 237 -12.98 2.73 21.89
C ARG A 237 -11.87 3.56 22.51
N ALA A 238 -11.01 2.95 23.32
CA ALA A 238 -9.87 3.63 23.93
C ALA A 238 -8.90 4.22 22.89
N THR A 239 -8.69 3.52 21.78
CA THR A 239 -7.84 4.00 20.66
C THR A 239 -8.45 5.24 20.01
N LEU A 240 -9.76 5.27 19.79
CA LEU A 240 -10.45 6.41 19.18
C LEU A 240 -10.56 7.60 20.15
N GLU A 241 -10.69 7.34 21.45
CA GLU A 241 -10.70 8.38 22.49
C GLU A 241 -9.33 9.02 22.73
N ALA A 242 -8.23 8.36 22.34
CA ALA A 242 -6.87 8.87 22.54
C ALA A 242 -6.59 10.20 21.81
N GLY A 243 -7.40 10.56 20.81
CA GLY A 243 -7.30 11.86 20.12
C GLY A 243 -8.10 12.99 20.74
N LEU A 244 -8.93 12.70 21.73
CA LEU A 244 -9.63 13.74 22.48
C LEU A 244 -8.65 14.37 23.46
N PRO A 245 -8.59 15.73 23.55
CA PRO A 245 -7.96 16.37 24.70
C PRO A 245 -8.59 15.73 25.94
N SER A 246 -7.77 15.23 26.85
CA SER A 246 -8.24 14.60 28.08
C SER A 246 -9.08 15.60 28.88
N VAL A 247 -10.38 15.71 28.58
CA VAL A 247 -11.32 16.48 29.36
C VAL A 247 -11.61 15.65 30.59
N ARG A 248 -10.80 15.93 31.62
CA ARG A 248 -11.27 16.09 32.98
C ARG A 248 -11.77 14.81 33.66
N ASN A 249 -10.84 14.07 34.24
CA ASN A 249 -11.09 13.33 35.48
C ASN A 249 -9.81 13.26 36.34
N GLN A 250 -9.43 14.41 36.91
CA GLN A 250 -8.73 14.44 38.20
C GLN A 250 -9.26 15.62 39.04
N PRO A 251 -10.03 15.37 40.10
CA PRO A 251 -10.22 16.37 41.15
C PRO A 251 -8.90 16.49 41.91
N GLY A 252 -8.03 17.42 41.51
CA GLY A 252 -6.76 17.62 42.24
C GLY A 252 -5.69 18.50 41.61
N ALA A 253 -5.76 18.89 40.34
CA ALA A 253 -4.71 19.71 39.72
C ALA A 253 -4.89 21.22 39.97
N ALA A 254 -4.85 21.63 41.24
CA ALA A 254 -4.43 22.96 41.60
C ALA A 254 -2.89 22.97 41.57
N HIS A 255 -2.32 23.82 40.71
CA HIS A 255 -0.89 24.05 40.47
C HIS A 255 -0.26 23.30 39.28
N GLY A 256 -0.32 23.97 38.12
CA GLY A 256 0.86 24.21 37.27
C GLY A 256 1.53 23.03 36.58
N ALA A 257 1.09 22.72 35.35
CA ALA A 257 1.96 22.41 34.21
C ALA A 257 1.08 22.17 32.96
N GLY A 258 1.46 22.76 31.83
CA GLY A 258 0.66 22.84 30.61
C GLY A 258 0.41 21.50 29.91
N SER A 259 -0.81 21.35 29.39
CA SER A 259 -1.16 20.30 28.44
C SER A 259 -0.45 20.60 27.11
N GLN A 260 0.70 19.97 26.87
CA GLN A 260 1.28 19.93 25.53
C GLN A 260 0.24 19.30 24.57
N PRO A 261 -0.01 19.87 23.38
CA PRO A 261 -0.91 19.25 22.42
C PRO A 261 -0.39 17.86 22.06
N VAL A 262 -1.21 16.83 22.29
CA VAL A 262 -0.89 15.45 21.90
C VAL A 262 -0.74 15.42 20.39
N THR A 263 0.49 15.30 19.91
CA THR A 263 0.77 15.17 18.48
C THR A 263 0.57 13.72 18.08
N ILE A 264 -0.50 13.45 17.34
CA ILE A 264 -0.84 12.10 16.89
C ILE A 264 -0.11 11.83 15.57
N PRO A 265 0.74 10.78 15.46
CA PRO A 265 1.39 10.46 14.19
C PRO A 265 0.38 10.04 13.12
N ARG A 266 0.65 10.39 11.87
CA ARG A 266 -0.18 10.02 10.70
C ARG A 266 -0.53 8.53 10.64
N HIS A 267 0.45 7.66 10.92
CA HIS A 267 0.25 6.22 10.86
C HIS A 267 -0.68 5.70 11.96
N ILE A 268 -0.68 6.33 13.14
CA ILE A 268 -1.60 6.01 14.24
C ILE A 268 -3.02 6.46 13.90
N ALA A 269 -3.17 7.67 13.34
CA ALA A 269 -4.47 8.18 12.91
C ALA A 269 -5.07 7.32 11.79
N GLY A 270 -4.23 6.90 10.82
CA GLY A 270 -4.65 6.01 9.74
C GLY A 270 -5.05 4.63 10.26
N TYR A 271 -4.26 4.04 11.17
CA TYR A 271 -4.59 2.79 11.83
C TYR A 271 -5.97 2.85 12.52
N ALA A 272 -6.21 3.87 13.34
CA ALA A 272 -7.48 4.00 14.06
C ALA A 272 -8.67 4.27 13.13
N LEU A 273 -8.50 5.09 12.09
CA LEU A 273 -9.53 5.38 11.08
C LEU A 273 -9.96 4.11 10.32
N HIS A 274 -8.99 3.30 9.90
CA HIS A 274 -9.28 2.04 9.21
C HIS A 274 -9.85 0.99 10.17
N LEU A 275 -9.36 0.93 11.41
CA LEU A 275 -9.91 0.03 12.42
C LEU A 275 -11.37 0.37 12.75
N ALA A 276 -11.74 1.65 12.82
CA ALA A 276 -13.12 2.08 12.96
C ALA A 276 -13.98 1.65 11.77
N GLY A 277 -13.49 1.84 10.54
CA GLY A 277 -14.18 1.40 9.33
C GLY A 277 -14.46 -0.11 9.30
N ALA A 278 -13.47 -0.93 9.64
CA ALA A 278 -13.61 -2.38 9.68
C ALA A 278 -14.65 -2.84 10.72
N ASN A 279 -14.70 -2.17 11.88
CA ASN A 279 -15.67 -2.48 12.92
C ASN A 279 -17.08 -1.96 12.59
N ILE A 280 -17.21 -0.85 11.87
CA ILE A 280 -18.50 -0.40 11.32
C ILE A 280 -19.05 -1.45 10.34
N VAL A 281 -18.21 -1.96 9.42
CA VAL A 281 -18.61 -3.04 8.50
C VAL A 281 -19.12 -4.24 9.27
N LEU A 282 -18.36 -4.71 10.27
CA LEU A 282 -18.75 -5.82 11.14
C LEU A 282 -20.12 -5.60 11.81
N LEU A 283 -20.35 -4.41 12.39
CA LEU A 283 -21.60 -4.10 13.09
C LEU A 283 -22.80 -4.09 12.14
N VAL A 284 -22.66 -3.48 10.97
CA VAL A 284 -23.76 -3.39 9.98
C VAL A 284 -24.05 -4.76 9.36
N GLU A 285 -23.03 -5.56 9.08
CA GLU A 285 -23.23 -6.94 8.61
C GLU A 285 -23.87 -7.82 9.68
N ALA A 286 -23.41 -7.70 10.94
CA ALA A 286 -24.02 -8.40 12.06
C ALA A 286 -25.51 -8.05 12.20
N ASP A 287 -25.87 -6.76 12.11
CA ASP A 287 -27.26 -6.30 12.11
C ASP A 287 -28.05 -6.95 10.97
N ARG A 288 -27.54 -6.95 9.74
CA ARG A 288 -28.23 -7.59 8.61
C ARG A 288 -28.45 -9.09 8.79
N THR A 289 -27.55 -9.79 9.48
CA THR A 289 -27.68 -11.23 9.73
C THR A 289 -28.62 -11.58 10.88
N LEU A 290 -28.91 -10.63 11.77
CA LEU A 290 -29.70 -10.87 12.98
C LEU A 290 -31.21 -10.98 12.73
N GLY A 291 -31.67 -10.75 11.49
CA GLY A 291 -33.08 -10.71 11.09
C GLY A 291 -33.66 -9.35 11.42
#